data_AF-A0A150GF26-F1
#
_entry.id   AF-A0A150GF26-F1
#
_cell.length_a   1.000
_cell.length_b   1.000
_cell.length_c   1.000
_cell.angle_alpha   90.00
_cell.angle_beta   90.00
_cell.angle_gamma   90.00
#
_symmetry.space_group_name_H-M   'P 1'
#
loop_
_entity.id
_entity.type
_entity.pdbx_description
1 polymer ?
#
loop_
_entity_poly.entity_id
_entity_poly.type
_entity_poly.pdbx_seq_one_letter_code
_entity_poly.pdbx_strand_id
1 'polypeptide(L)'
;MNPNEVALNLRAISKAAAAALSWPKNTTIRLSKPVPPHAFSEHWLSPGATRGLTRARREELLRLTAASGSTTNLAVALQATGCPLSYEVFEAAASAGKLAACEWLLERGSPWRWDAAGGVSEVEKVWALVGAAGNPTPDWAAKVEWLEAQGCRRGSGGGGGRGNIRPEVHAERAVQCDNAAAHLAWLRRRGYPMARGATMAAFRRGDVAAIQLLTEDAVQLARELPSIADGAARHEAIGWALDPRASAKTAARDGHLAVLSWLLETFGDEAVGLDAELFHCAAESGSVELMAWLRERGCPWDAFTYCSAADSGCEAALEWLVERGCPMPVGCSASWASR
;
A
#
# COMPACT_ATOMS: atom_id res chain seq x y z
N MET A 1 2.35 15.52 -13.15
CA MET A 1 3.76 15.58 -12.71
C MET A 1 3.98 14.42 -11.78
N ASN A 2 5.10 13.70 -11.94
CA ASN A 2 5.51 12.72 -10.94
C ASN A 2 5.56 13.43 -9.57
N PRO A 3 5.19 12.82 -8.43
CA PRO A 3 5.35 13.46 -7.11
C PRO A 3 6.80 13.90 -6.81
N ASN A 4 7.77 13.44 -7.60
CA ASN A 4 9.17 13.83 -7.57
C ASN A 4 9.56 14.95 -8.56
N GLU A 5 8.60 15.59 -9.23
CA GLU A 5 8.82 16.71 -10.15
C GLU A 5 8.15 17.96 -9.58
N VAL A 6 8.96 18.90 -9.10
CA VAL A 6 8.47 20.20 -8.64
C VAL A 6 8.77 21.23 -9.72
N ALA A 7 7.71 21.89 -10.20
CA ALA A 7 7.83 23.05 -11.06
C ALA A 7 8.37 24.22 -10.22
N LEU A 8 9.56 24.72 -10.54
CA LEU A 8 10.08 25.92 -9.88
C LEU A 8 9.55 27.17 -10.58
N ASN A 9 8.75 27.96 -9.87
CA ASN A 9 8.50 29.35 -10.25
C ASN A 9 9.67 30.21 -9.78
N LEU A 10 10.78 30.18 -10.53
CA LEU A 10 11.90 31.10 -10.30
C LEU A 10 11.45 32.53 -10.61
N ARG A 11 11.45 33.42 -9.60
CA ARG A 11 11.16 34.84 -9.79
C ARG A 11 12.33 35.46 -10.57
N ALA A 12 12.09 35.79 -11.85
CA ALA A 12 13.14 36.27 -12.74
C ALA A 12 13.73 37.61 -12.26
N ILE A 13 15.02 37.61 -11.93
CA ILE A 13 15.76 38.79 -11.46
C ILE A 13 16.28 39.61 -12.67
N SER A 14 16.39 39.01 -13.85
CA SER A 14 16.71 39.71 -15.10
C SER A 14 16.15 39.03 -16.35
N LYS A 15 15.91 39.82 -17.40
CA LYS A 15 15.37 39.36 -18.69
C LYS A 15 16.31 38.38 -19.41
N ALA A 16 17.63 38.57 -19.23
CA ALA A 16 18.66 37.68 -19.79
C ALA A 16 18.68 36.32 -19.06
N ALA A 17 18.53 36.31 -17.73
CA ALA A 17 18.44 35.06 -16.96
C ALA A 17 17.16 34.28 -17.27
N ALA A 18 16.03 34.98 -17.48
CA ALA A 18 14.77 34.36 -17.89
C ALA A 18 14.88 33.65 -19.26
N ALA A 19 15.59 34.25 -20.22
CA ALA A 19 15.81 33.64 -21.53
C ALA A 19 16.74 32.41 -21.48
N ALA A 20 17.72 32.39 -20.57
CA ALA A 20 18.62 31.24 -20.40
C ALA A 20 17.97 30.06 -19.66
N LEU A 21 16.95 30.31 -18.82
CA LEU A 21 16.32 29.33 -17.94
C LEU A 21 14.92 28.88 -18.41
N SER A 22 14.46 29.32 -19.59
CA SER A 22 13.13 29.04 -20.14
C SER A 22 12.95 27.63 -20.74
N TRP A 23 13.99 26.80 -20.77
CA TRP A 23 13.94 25.46 -21.34
C TRP A 23 13.22 24.46 -20.41
N PRO A 24 12.49 23.46 -20.93
CA PRO A 24 11.76 22.46 -20.12
C PRO A 24 12.64 21.71 -19.09
N LYS A 25 13.94 21.57 -19.38
CA LYS A 25 14.93 20.95 -18.48
C LYS A 25 15.27 21.78 -17.23
N ASN A 26 14.98 23.09 -17.23
CA ASN A 26 15.34 24.03 -16.17
C ASN A 26 14.13 24.49 -15.32
N THR A 27 12.90 24.21 -15.76
CA THR A 27 11.65 24.52 -15.04
C THR A 27 11.14 23.39 -14.16
N THR A 28 11.63 22.17 -14.36
CA THR A 28 11.28 20.99 -13.57
C THR A 28 12.52 20.42 -12.90
N ILE A 29 12.58 20.47 -11.56
CA ILE A 29 13.61 19.76 -10.81
C ILE A 29 13.07 18.39 -10.43
N ARG A 30 13.81 17.36 -10.85
CA ARG A 30 13.59 15.98 -10.41
C ARG A 30 14.26 15.80 -9.04
N LEU A 31 13.45 15.68 -7.99
CA LEU A 31 13.90 15.49 -6.59
C LEU A 31 14.63 14.16 -6.36
N SER A 32 14.72 13.29 -7.37
CA SER A 32 15.20 11.92 -7.26
C SER A 32 16.72 11.77 -7.22
N LYS A 33 17.51 12.84 -7.07
CA LYS A 33 18.95 12.73 -6.83
C LYS A 33 19.27 13.25 -5.43
N PRO A 34 19.95 12.45 -4.59
CA PRO A 34 20.45 12.96 -3.32
C PRO A 34 21.31 14.20 -3.59
N VAL A 35 21.26 15.17 -2.69
CA VAL A 35 22.07 16.39 -2.76
C VAL A 35 23.52 15.99 -3.06
N PRO A 36 24.19 16.59 -4.05
CA PRO A 36 25.58 16.26 -4.35
C PRO A 36 26.46 16.33 -3.10
N PRO A 37 27.36 15.36 -2.86
CA PRO A 37 28.07 15.27 -1.59
C PRO A 37 28.89 16.51 -1.22
N HIS A 38 29.47 17.18 -2.20
CA HIS A 38 30.21 18.43 -1.99
C HIS A 38 29.30 19.53 -1.43
N ALA A 39 28.15 19.79 -2.06
CA ALA A 39 27.21 20.82 -1.62
C ALA A 39 26.58 20.50 -0.26
N PHE A 40 26.29 19.22 -0.01
CA PHE A 40 25.81 18.77 1.30
C PHE A 40 26.87 19.00 2.39
N SER A 41 28.14 18.70 2.10
CA SER A 41 29.26 18.92 3.03
C SER A 41 29.51 20.39 3.33
N GLU A 42 29.51 21.26 2.32
CA GLU A 42 29.69 22.70 2.50
C GLU A 42 28.63 23.28 3.42
N HIS A 43 27.37 22.86 3.27
CA HIS A 43 26.29 23.37 4.10
C HIS A 43 26.36 22.85 5.55
N TRP A 44 26.48 21.52 5.74
CA TRP A 44 26.31 20.92 7.06
C TRP A 44 27.58 20.89 7.92
N LEU A 45 28.76 20.94 7.31
CA LEU A 45 30.04 21.07 8.04
C LEU A 45 30.42 22.53 8.29
N SER A 46 29.66 23.49 7.76
CA SER A 46 29.88 24.91 8.04
C SER A 46 29.77 25.20 9.55
N PRO A 47 30.66 26.01 10.14
CA PRO A 47 30.62 26.35 11.55
C PRO A 47 29.25 26.89 11.96
N GLY A 48 28.59 26.20 12.90
CA GLY A 48 27.30 26.62 13.44
C GLY A 48 26.07 26.16 12.66
N ALA A 49 26.21 25.41 11.56
CA ALA A 49 25.09 24.93 10.74
C ALA A 49 24.05 24.12 11.56
N THR A 50 24.50 23.35 12.55
CA THR A 50 23.61 22.57 13.43
C THR A 50 23.30 23.26 14.75
N ARG A 51 23.87 24.44 15.03
CA ARG A 51 23.77 25.12 16.34
C ARG A 51 22.35 25.59 16.68
N GLY A 52 21.56 25.92 15.65
CA GLY A 52 20.14 26.28 15.79
C GLY A 52 19.16 25.11 15.75
N LEU A 53 19.63 23.89 15.49
CA LEU A 53 18.76 22.72 15.37
C LEU A 53 18.57 22.03 16.72
N THR A 54 17.31 21.73 17.04
CA THR A 54 16.95 20.85 18.15
C THR A 54 17.44 19.42 17.90
N ARG A 55 17.56 18.63 18.96
CA ARG A 55 17.93 17.20 18.85
C ARG A 55 17.03 16.43 17.87
N ALA A 56 15.72 16.63 17.96
CA ALA A 56 14.75 15.97 17.07
C ALA A 56 14.99 16.30 15.58
N ARG A 57 15.32 17.56 15.24
CA ARG A 57 15.63 17.94 13.86
C ARG A 57 16.95 17.38 13.35
N ARG A 58 17.93 17.21 14.24
CA ARG A 58 19.21 16.55 13.91
C ARG A 58 19.01 15.05 13.65
N GLU A 59 18.19 14.38 14.45
CA GLU A 59 17.80 12.98 14.25
C GLU A 59 16.98 12.82 12.94
N GLU A 60 16.09 13.76 12.63
CA GLU A 60 15.34 13.78 11.37
C GLU A 60 16.26 13.97 10.15
N LEU A 61 17.29 14.81 10.23
CA LEU A 61 18.28 14.96 9.16
C LEU A 61 18.99 13.62 8.88
N LEU A 62 19.35 12.87 9.93
CA LEU A 62 19.93 11.53 9.78
C LEU A 62 18.95 10.56 9.12
N ARG A 63 17.68 10.55 9.54
CA ARG A 63 16.64 9.70 8.93
C ARG A 63 16.44 10.00 7.45
N LEU A 64 16.32 11.27 7.08
CA LEU A 64 16.11 11.68 5.70
C LEU A 64 17.33 11.39 4.81
N THR A 65 18.54 11.60 5.32
CA THR A 65 19.77 11.26 4.58
C THR A 65 19.93 9.75 4.42
N ALA A 66 19.59 8.97 5.45
CA ALA A 66 19.57 7.50 5.37
C ALA A 66 18.53 7.01 4.35
N ALA A 67 17.33 7.58 4.36
CA ALA A 67 16.29 7.29 3.37
C ALA A 67 16.69 7.69 1.93
N SER A 68 17.55 8.71 1.77
CA SER A 68 18.08 9.11 0.46
C SER A 68 19.05 8.08 -0.14
N GLY A 69 19.72 7.28 0.72
CA GLY A 69 20.67 6.24 0.34
C GLY A 69 22.08 6.73 0.02
N SER A 70 22.37 8.02 0.20
CA SER A 70 23.73 8.55 0.02
C SER A 70 24.56 8.30 1.28
N THR A 71 25.40 7.27 1.25
CA THR A 71 26.33 6.93 2.35
C THR A 71 27.35 8.03 2.60
N THR A 72 27.76 8.76 1.57
CA THR A 72 28.63 9.94 1.68
C THR A 72 27.96 11.08 2.44
N ASN A 73 26.69 11.37 2.15
CA ASN A 73 25.95 12.42 2.85
C ASN A 73 25.59 11.99 4.27
N LEU A 74 25.32 10.69 4.46
CA LEU A 74 25.06 10.11 5.77
C LEU A 74 26.28 10.24 6.70
N ALA A 75 27.50 10.02 6.19
CA ALA A 75 28.75 10.25 6.92
C ALA A 75 28.89 11.72 7.36
N VAL A 76 28.61 12.64 6.45
CA VAL A 76 28.63 14.09 6.71
C VAL A 76 27.56 14.49 7.73
N ALA A 77 26.35 13.96 7.60
CA ALA A 77 25.24 14.24 8.51
C ALA A 77 25.55 13.71 9.93
N LEU A 78 26.16 12.54 10.03
CA LEU A 78 26.61 11.97 11.30
C LEU A 78 27.64 12.88 11.98
N GLN A 79 28.63 13.35 11.22
CA GLN A 79 29.65 14.27 11.71
C GLN A 79 29.04 15.63 12.13
N ALA A 80 28.12 16.18 11.35
CA ALA A 80 27.51 17.48 11.60
C ALA A 80 26.55 17.49 12.80
N THR A 81 25.81 16.40 13.00
CA THR A 81 24.78 16.29 14.05
C THR A 81 25.35 15.86 15.39
N GLY A 82 26.37 15.00 15.38
CA GLY A 82 26.93 14.37 16.58
C GLY A 82 25.94 13.44 17.29
N CYS A 83 24.83 13.09 16.65
CA CYS A 83 23.79 12.22 17.21
C CYS A 83 24.22 10.75 17.09
N PRO A 84 23.86 9.89 18.07
CA PRO A 84 24.06 8.46 17.95
C PRO A 84 23.22 7.89 16.81
N LEU A 85 23.73 6.86 16.14
CA LEU A 85 22.94 6.08 15.19
C LEU A 85 21.82 5.36 15.96
N SER A 86 20.56 5.62 15.59
CA SER A 86 19.38 5.01 16.22
C SER A 86 18.71 4.01 15.29
N TYR A 87 17.81 3.18 15.85
CA TYR A 87 16.95 2.27 15.09
C TYR A 87 16.20 3.01 13.98
N GLU A 88 15.64 4.19 14.29
CA GLU A 88 14.80 4.96 13.35
C GLU A 88 15.57 5.39 12.09
N VAL A 89 16.89 5.63 12.19
CA VAL A 89 17.74 5.99 11.04
C VAL A 89 17.91 4.79 10.10
N PHE A 90 18.07 3.60 10.67
CA PHE A 90 18.13 2.37 9.88
C PHE A 90 16.75 2.01 9.32
N GLU A 91 15.68 2.11 10.11
CA GLU A 91 14.32 1.86 9.64
C GLU A 91 13.98 2.78 8.47
N ALA A 92 14.41 4.05 8.49
CA ALA A 92 14.25 4.96 7.37
C ALA A 92 15.02 4.49 6.12
N ALA A 93 16.27 4.02 6.26
CA ALA A 93 17.03 3.45 5.15
C ALA A 93 16.39 2.15 4.60
N ALA A 94 15.95 1.26 5.49
CA ALA A 94 15.32 -0.01 5.12
C ALA A 94 13.96 0.22 4.45
N SER A 95 13.12 1.08 5.02
CA SER A 95 11.82 1.47 4.46
C SER A 95 11.94 2.19 3.13
N ALA A 96 12.99 3.01 2.95
CA ALA A 96 13.31 3.64 1.68
C ALA A 96 14.06 2.73 0.70
N GLY A 97 14.40 1.52 1.14
CA GLY A 97 15.04 0.50 0.33
C GLY A 97 16.45 0.88 -0.09
N LYS A 98 17.29 1.35 0.83
CA LYS A 98 18.67 1.77 0.53
C LYS A 98 19.65 0.76 1.13
N LEU A 99 19.87 -0.36 0.43
CA LEU A 99 20.70 -1.48 0.92
C LEU A 99 22.11 -1.02 1.32
N ALA A 100 22.80 -0.26 0.46
CA ALA A 100 24.13 0.26 0.75
C ALA A 100 24.17 1.17 2.00
N ALA A 101 23.07 1.90 2.29
CA ALA A 101 22.98 2.69 3.52
C ALA A 101 22.73 1.82 4.75
N CYS A 102 21.93 0.76 4.64
CA CYS A 102 21.75 -0.24 5.69
C CYS A 102 23.06 -0.94 6.05
N GLU A 103 23.84 -1.38 5.05
CA GLU A 103 25.15 -1.99 5.24
C GLU A 103 26.13 -1.01 5.92
N TRP A 104 26.20 0.22 5.42
CA TRP A 104 27.06 1.26 5.97
C TRP A 104 26.76 1.58 7.43
N LEU A 105 25.47 1.58 7.82
CA LEU A 105 25.01 1.80 9.19
C LEU A 105 25.39 0.63 10.12
N LEU A 106 25.35 -0.60 9.63
CA LEU A 106 25.71 -1.79 10.41
C LEU A 106 27.21 -1.89 10.68
N GLU A 107 28.05 -1.61 9.68
CA GLU A 107 29.51 -1.56 9.85
C GLU A 107 29.94 -0.61 10.97
N ARG A 108 29.18 0.45 11.20
CA ARG A 108 29.50 1.54 12.14
C ARG A 108 28.84 1.38 13.50
N GLY A 109 28.27 0.20 13.79
CA GLY A 109 27.75 -0.11 15.11
C GLY A 109 26.47 0.63 15.45
N SER A 110 25.62 0.93 14.46
CA SER A 110 24.21 1.19 14.74
C SER A 110 23.68 0.04 15.63
N PRO A 111 22.85 0.28 16.66
CA PRO A 111 22.50 -0.68 17.73
C PRO A 111 21.79 -1.98 17.27
N TRP A 112 21.74 -2.24 15.98
CA TRP A 112 21.26 -3.42 15.28
C TRP A 112 22.05 -4.72 15.51
N ARG A 113 22.68 -4.91 16.67
CA ARG A 113 23.32 -6.20 16.99
C ARG A 113 22.27 -7.21 17.50
N TRP A 114 22.31 -8.40 16.91
CA TRP A 114 21.45 -9.57 17.20
C TRP A 114 21.73 -10.24 18.56
N ASP A 115 22.58 -9.65 19.39
CA ASP A 115 23.07 -10.33 20.58
C ASP A 115 22.03 -10.35 21.71
N ALA A 116 22.16 -11.37 22.55
CA ALA A 116 21.36 -11.61 23.75
C ALA A 116 21.49 -10.48 24.80
N ALA A 117 22.27 -9.43 24.51
CA ALA A 117 22.51 -8.27 25.36
C ALA A 117 21.67 -7.03 24.96
N GLY A 118 20.70 -7.17 24.05
CA GLY A 118 19.57 -6.24 23.92
C GLY A 118 19.74 -5.07 22.94
N GLY A 119 19.94 -5.36 21.65
CA GLY A 119 20.01 -4.32 20.61
C GLY A 119 18.67 -3.95 19.92
N VAL A 120 17.85 -4.95 19.54
CA VAL A 120 16.61 -4.75 18.76
C VAL A 120 15.59 -5.84 19.10
N SER A 121 14.34 -5.45 19.35
CA SER A 121 13.24 -6.37 19.65
C SER A 121 12.86 -7.21 18.42
N GLU A 122 12.31 -8.41 18.62
CA GLU A 122 11.74 -9.22 17.52
C GLU A 122 10.66 -8.47 16.73
N VAL A 123 9.98 -7.52 17.37
CA VAL A 123 8.95 -6.67 16.75
C VAL A 123 9.53 -5.77 15.67
N GLU A 124 10.61 -5.09 15.99
CA GLU A 124 11.33 -4.17 15.10
C GLU A 124 11.97 -4.90 13.91
N LYS A 125 12.47 -6.12 14.13
CA LYS A 125 13.00 -6.99 13.05
C LYS A 125 11.93 -7.35 12.03
N VAL A 126 10.72 -7.66 12.49
CA VAL A 126 9.59 -7.99 11.60
C VAL A 126 9.16 -6.75 10.81
N TRP A 127 9.06 -5.56 11.43
CA TRP A 127 8.68 -4.35 10.71
C TRP A 127 9.68 -3.92 9.63
N ALA A 128 10.97 -4.12 9.86
CA ALA A 128 11.98 -3.92 8.82
C ALA A 128 11.80 -4.88 7.64
N LEU A 129 11.49 -6.15 7.91
CA LEU A 129 11.21 -7.15 6.88
C LEU A 129 9.93 -6.83 6.09
N VAL A 130 8.88 -6.35 6.78
CA VAL A 130 7.64 -5.86 6.17
C VAL A 130 7.89 -4.65 5.27
N GLY A 131 8.69 -3.70 5.75
CA GLY A 131 9.06 -2.51 4.98
C GLY A 131 9.83 -2.87 3.70
N ALA A 132 10.76 -3.82 3.79
CA ALA A 132 11.52 -4.31 2.64
C ALA A 132 10.61 -5.05 1.63
N ALA A 133 9.73 -5.93 2.11
CA ALA A 133 8.79 -6.67 1.26
C ALA A 133 7.78 -5.77 0.54
N GLY A 134 7.42 -4.64 1.16
CA GLY A 134 6.53 -3.62 0.62
C GLY A 134 7.20 -2.55 -0.26
N ASN A 135 8.48 -2.70 -0.59
CA ASN A 135 9.22 -1.62 -1.22
C ASN A 135 9.09 -1.67 -2.75
N PRO A 136 8.69 -0.57 -3.44
CA PRO A 136 8.50 -0.57 -4.89
C PRO A 136 9.81 -0.63 -5.71
N THR A 137 10.97 -0.63 -5.07
CA THR A 137 12.27 -0.63 -5.76
C THR A 137 12.64 -2.02 -6.28
N PRO A 138 13.27 -2.15 -7.47
CA PRO A 138 13.56 -3.46 -8.08
C PRO A 138 14.43 -4.41 -7.23
N ASP A 139 15.21 -3.87 -6.31
CA ASP A 139 16.12 -4.59 -5.41
C ASP A 139 15.45 -4.98 -4.07
N TRP A 140 14.12 -4.84 -3.95
CA TRP A 140 13.37 -5.23 -2.76
C TRP A 140 13.62 -6.69 -2.34
N ALA A 141 13.71 -7.62 -3.30
CA ALA A 141 13.92 -9.04 -3.02
C ALA A 141 15.30 -9.29 -2.38
N ALA A 142 16.35 -8.65 -2.91
CA ALA A 142 17.69 -8.73 -2.35
C ALA A 142 17.75 -8.19 -0.91
N LYS A 143 16.94 -7.18 -0.57
CA LYS A 143 16.85 -6.64 0.79
C LYS A 143 16.17 -7.61 1.75
N VAL A 144 15.11 -8.27 1.30
CA VAL A 144 14.44 -9.31 2.10
C VAL A 144 15.42 -10.46 2.36
N GLU A 145 16.16 -10.92 1.34
CA GLU A 145 17.18 -11.96 1.51
C GLU A 145 18.30 -11.56 2.45
N TRP A 146 18.76 -10.32 2.35
CA TRP A 146 19.77 -9.80 3.23
C TRP A 146 19.27 -9.73 4.69
N LEU A 147 18.04 -9.26 4.94
CA LEU A 147 17.43 -9.24 6.27
C LEU A 147 17.22 -10.66 6.83
N GLU A 148 16.82 -11.62 5.99
CA GLU A 148 16.74 -13.03 6.37
C GLU A 148 18.12 -13.58 6.79
N ALA A 149 19.18 -13.25 6.04
CA ALA A 149 20.54 -13.67 6.36
C ALA A 149 21.07 -13.08 7.68
N GLN A 150 20.54 -11.92 8.08
CA GLN A 150 20.85 -11.35 9.40
C GLN A 150 20.09 -12.07 10.53
N GLY A 151 19.05 -12.85 10.25
CA GLY A 151 18.29 -13.62 11.23
C GLY A 151 16.81 -13.23 11.36
N CYS A 152 16.28 -12.35 10.49
CA CYS A 152 14.87 -11.97 10.53
C CYS A 152 14.00 -13.19 10.18
N ARG A 153 13.16 -13.61 11.13
CA ARG A 153 12.27 -14.76 10.93
C ARG A 153 11.10 -14.37 10.04
N ARG A 154 10.75 -15.26 9.11
CA ARG A 154 9.64 -15.12 8.13
C ARG A 154 8.24 -15.09 8.78
N GLY A 155 8.17 -15.33 10.08
CA GLY A 155 6.99 -15.22 10.94
C GLY A 155 7.40 -15.57 12.36
N SER A 156 7.10 -14.71 13.34
CA SER A 156 7.28 -15.08 14.73
C SER A 156 6.14 -16.00 15.14
N GLY A 157 6.37 -17.31 15.08
CA GLY A 157 5.53 -18.28 15.78
C GLY A 157 6.00 -18.39 17.23
N GLY A 158 5.18 -17.95 18.19
CA GLY A 158 5.35 -18.34 19.59
C GLY A 158 4.74 -17.40 20.64
N GLY A 159 3.49 -17.66 21.02
CA GLY A 159 3.01 -17.52 22.40
C GLY A 159 2.68 -16.11 22.92
N GLY A 160 1.45 -15.94 23.39
CA GLY A 160 0.90 -14.76 24.05
C GLY A 160 1.90 -14.01 24.94
N GLY A 161 2.29 -12.82 24.50
CA GLY A 161 3.15 -11.88 25.20
C GLY A 161 3.17 -10.56 24.44
N ARG A 162 3.32 -9.44 25.15
CA ARG A 162 3.12 -8.06 24.65
C ARG A 162 3.83 -7.81 23.31
N GLY A 163 3.05 -7.62 22.24
CA GLY A 163 3.56 -7.31 20.89
C GLY A 163 3.15 -8.32 19.82
N ASN A 164 1.87 -8.70 19.78
CA ASN A 164 1.32 -9.72 18.87
C ASN A 164 1.40 -9.28 17.40
N ILE A 165 2.52 -9.55 16.73
CA ILE A 165 2.65 -9.33 15.29
C ILE A 165 2.09 -10.54 14.55
N ARG A 166 1.08 -10.27 13.73
CA ARG A 166 0.50 -11.23 12.80
C ARG A 166 1.57 -11.69 11.80
N PRO A 167 1.86 -12.98 11.67
CA PRO A 167 2.86 -13.50 10.72
C PRO A 167 2.63 -13.02 9.27
N GLU A 168 1.39 -12.69 8.92
CA GLU A 168 0.94 -12.47 7.56
C GLU A 168 1.03 -11.00 7.08
N VAL A 169 1.52 -10.10 7.93
CA VAL A 169 1.66 -8.65 7.66
C VAL A 169 2.55 -8.33 6.43
N HIS A 170 3.44 -9.25 6.05
CA HIS A 170 4.34 -9.14 4.91
C HIS A 170 3.57 -9.14 3.58
N ALA A 171 2.61 -10.07 3.43
CA ALA A 171 1.79 -10.17 2.24
C ALA A 171 0.83 -8.99 2.11
N GLU A 172 0.26 -8.52 3.23
CA GLU A 172 -0.59 -7.31 3.25
C GLU A 172 0.14 -6.07 2.75
N ARG A 173 1.41 -5.91 3.15
CA ARG A 173 2.21 -4.77 2.70
C ARG A 173 2.62 -4.90 1.24
N ALA A 174 2.97 -6.11 0.78
CA ALA A 174 3.30 -6.38 -0.62
C ALA A 174 2.15 -6.04 -1.58
N VAL A 175 0.90 -6.20 -1.14
CA VAL A 175 -0.30 -5.82 -1.93
C VAL A 175 -0.36 -4.32 -2.22
N GLN A 176 0.27 -3.48 -1.40
CA GLN A 176 0.26 -2.03 -1.63
C GLN A 176 1.23 -1.58 -2.73
N CYS A 177 2.08 -2.47 -3.23
CA CYS A 177 3.04 -2.17 -4.30
C CYS A 177 2.35 -2.20 -5.68
N ASP A 178 2.86 -1.39 -6.62
CA ASP A 178 2.35 -1.34 -8.01
C ASP A 178 2.55 -2.67 -8.77
N ASN A 179 3.41 -3.56 -8.27
CA ASN A 179 3.63 -4.91 -8.81
C ASN A 179 3.36 -5.99 -7.75
N ALA A 180 2.24 -5.88 -7.05
CA ALA A 180 1.86 -6.76 -5.94
C ALA A 180 1.96 -8.26 -6.30
N ALA A 181 1.52 -8.66 -7.49
CA ALA A 181 1.57 -10.05 -7.95
C ALA A 181 2.99 -10.64 -7.94
N ALA A 182 4.00 -9.89 -8.40
CA ALA A 182 5.39 -10.36 -8.38
C ALA A 182 5.94 -10.49 -6.95
N HIS A 183 5.58 -9.55 -6.07
CA HIS A 183 5.97 -9.59 -4.66
C HIS A 183 5.38 -10.80 -3.94
N LEU A 184 4.07 -11.02 -4.11
CA LEU A 184 3.36 -12.13 -3.50
C LEU A 184 3.84 -13.48 -4.02
N ALA A 185 4.06 -13.61 -5.34
CA ALA A 185 4.61 -14.84 -5.93
C ALA A 185 5.96 -15.22 -5.31
N TRP A 186 6.84 -14.23 -5.13
CA TRP A 186 8.15 -14.44 -4.56
C TRP A 186 8.09 -14.76 -3.07
N LEU A 187 7.26 -14.05 -2.30
CA LEU A 187 7.04 -14.33 -0.86
C LEU A 187 6.47 -15.73 -0.66
N ARG A 188 5.50 -16.15 -1.48
CA ARG A 188 4.88 -17.48 -1.44
C ARG A 188 5.89 -18.60 -1.69
N ARG A 189 6.76 -18.46 -2.70
CA ARG A 189 7.84 -19.44 -2.96
C ARG A 189 8.81 -19.61 -1.80
N ARG A 190 8.95 -18.61 -0.92
CA ARG A 190 9.84 -18.67 0.26
C ARG A 190 9.14 -19.11 1.54
N GLY A 191 7.86 -19.46 1.47
CA GLY A 191 7.07 -19.93 2.59
C GLY A 191 6.59 -18.83 3.54
N TYR A 192 6.51 -17.58 3.07
CA TYR A 192 5.82 -16.55 3.84
C TYR A 192 4.33 -16.88 3.92
N PRO A 193 3.70 -16.72 5.09
CA PRO A 193 2.28 -17.01 5.24
C PRO A 193 1.45 -15.98 4.47
N MET A 194 0.53 -16.47 3.64
CA MET A 194 -0.41 -15.65 2.88
C MET A 194 -1.66 -15.40 3.73
N ALA A 195 -2.02 -14.14 3.93
CA ALA A 195 -3.14 -13.77 4.80
C ALA A 195 -4.48 -13.62 4.06
N ARG A 196 -5.57 -13.89 4.79
CA ARG A 196 -6.90 -13.32 4.46
C ARG A 196 -6.87 -11.79 4.40
N GLY A 197 -6.11 -11.13 5.28
CA GLY A 197 -5.93 -9.68 5.23
C GLY A 197 -5.26 -9.20 3.94
N ALA A 198 -4.30 -9.94 3.39
CA ALA A 198 -3.65 -9.64 2.12
C ALA A 198 -4.64 -9.83 0.97
N THR A 199 -5.41 -10.92 1.02
CA THR A 199 -6.50 -11.18 0.06
C THR A 199 -7.48 -10.01 0.04
N MET A 200 -7.92 -9.54 1.22
CA MET A 200 -8.85 -8.43 1.32
C MET A 200 -8.26 -7.07 0.95
N ALA A 201 -6.97 -6.85 1.22
CA ALA A 201 -6.27 -5.70 0.67
C ALA A 201 -6.25 -5.72 -0.87
N ALA A 202 -6.12 -6.91 -1.49
CA ALA A 202 -6.08 -7.04 -2.95
C ALA A 202 -7.48 -6.77 -3.56
N PHE A 203 -8.55 -7.25 -2.92
CA PHE A 203 -9.93 -6.91 -3.27
C PHE A 203 -10.18 -5.40 -3.28
N ARG A 204 -9.77 -4.70 -2.22
CA ARG A 204 -9.94 -3.24 -2.13
C ARG A 204 -9.17 -2.46 -3.18
N ARG A 205 -8.06 -3.01 -3.67
CA ARG A 205 -7.25 -2.40 -4.73
C ARG A 205 -7.74 -2.73 -6.14
N GLY A 206 -8.62 -3.72 -6.30
CA GLY A 206 -9.04 -4.17 -7.62
C GLY A 206 -8.00 -5.01 -8.35
N ASP A 207 -6.94 -5.48 -7.66
CA ASP A 207 -5.83 -6.21 -8.30
C ASP A 207 -6.19 -7.68 -8.49
N VAL A 208 -6.81 -7.98 -9.63
CA VAL A 208 -7.25 -9.34 -10.01
C VAL A 208 -6.08 -10.33 -10.01
N ALA A 209 -4.88 -9.92 -10.44
CA ALA A 209 -3.72 -10.81 -10.49
C ALA A 209 -3.23 -11.20 -9.08
N ALA A 210 -3.19 -10.23 -8.16
CA ALA A 210 -2.88 -10.51 -6.76
C ALA A 210 -3.94 -11.39 -6.10
N ILE A 211 -5.23 -11.15 -6.37
CA ILE A 211 -6.35 -11.96 -5.85
C ILE A 211 -6.21 -13.41 -6.33
N GLN A 212 -6.02 -13.62 -7.63
CA GLN A 212 -5.86 -14.97 -8.21
C GLN A 212 -4.69 -15.72 -7.59
N LEU A 213 -3.55 -15.04 -7.38
CA LEU A 213 -2.38 -15.68 -6.76
C LEU A 213 -2.58 -16.02 -5.29
N LEU A 214 -3.29 -15.17 -4.54
CA LEU A 214 -3.58 -15.41 -3.12
C LEU A 214 -4.65 -16.49 -2.92
N THR A 215 -5.50 -16.69 -3.91
CA THR A 215 -6.64 -17.61 -3.84
C THR A 215 -6.43 -18.87 -4.68
N GLU A 216 -5.29 -19.02 -5.37
CA GLU A 216 -5.01 -20.09 -6.33
C GLU A 216 -5.31 -21.48 -5.76
N ASP A 217 -4.78 -21.79 -4.57
CA ASP A 217 -4.98 -23.10 -3.92
C ASP A 217 -6.46 -23.32 -3.56
N ALA A 218 -7.14 -22.27 -3.10
CA ALA A 218 -8.55 -22.34 -2.72
C ALA A 218 -9.48 -22.46 -3.94
N VAL A 219 -9.16 -21.77 -5.04
CA VAL A 219 -9.90 -21.83 -6.31
C VAL A 219 -9.67 -23.17 -7.01
N GLN A 220 -8.44 -23.70 -6.97
CA GLN A 220 -8.14 -25.02 -7.51
C GLN A 220 -8.91 -26.11 -6.75
N LEU A 221 -8.89 -26.06 -5.42
CA LEU A 221 -9.69 -26.96 -4.58
C LEU A 221 -11.20 -26.84 -4.87
N ALA A 222 -11.70 -25.62 -5.08
CA ALA A 222 -13.10 -25.38 -5.44
C ALA A 222 -13.51 -26.01 -6.79
N ARG A 223 -12.59 -26.01 -7.78
CA ARG A 223 -12.82 -26.60 -9.11
C ARG A 223 -12.80 -28.12 -9.11
N GLU A 224 -12.03 -28.72 -8.21
CA GLU A 224 -11.90 -30.18 -8.08
C GLU A 224 -13.08 -30.80 -7.31
N LEU A 225 -13.81 -30.02 -6.51
CA LEU A 225 -15.00 -30.48 -5.82
C LEU A 225 -16.17 -30.67 -6.81
N PRO A 226 -16.84 -31.84 -6.81
CA PRO A 226 -17.91 -32.14 -7.77
C PRO A 226 -19.08 -31.15 -7.67
N SER A 227 -19.76 -30.94 -8.81
CA SER A 227 -20.91 -30.03 -8.94
C SER A 227 -22.06 -30.30 -7.96
N ILE A 228 -22.14 -31.51 -7.40
CA ILE A 228 -23.22 -31.99 -6.54
C ILE A 228 -22.90 -31.79 -5.05
N ALA A 229 -21.68 -31.36 -4.70
CA ALA A 229 -21.40 -30.94 -3.34
C ALA A 229 -22.24 -29.69 -3.04
N ASP A 230 -23.05 -29.72 -1.98
CA ASP A 230 -23.85 -28.57 -1.54
C ASP A 230 -22.97 -27.32 -1.56
N GLY A 231 -23.49 -26.20 -2.07
CA GLY A 231 -22.74 -24.93 -2.11
C GLY A 231 -22.12 -24.59 -0.76
N ALA A 232 -22.78 -24.98 0.35
CA ALA A 232 -22.25 -24.92 1.71
C ALA A 232 -20.96 -25.74 1.94
N ALA A 233 -20.86 -26.97 1.43
CA ALA A 233 -19.65 -27.79 1.51
C ALA A 233 -18.51 -27.22 0.64
N ARG A 234 -18.83 -26.61 -0.51
CA ARG A 234 -17.85 -25.86 -1.32
C ARG A 234 -17.38 -24.60 -0.57
N HIS A 235 -18.27 -23.84 0.05
CA HIS A 235 -17.94 -22.69 0.90
C HIS A 235 -17.11 -23.08 2.13
N GLU A 236 -17.45 -24.19 2.77
CA GLU A 236 -16.74 -24.71 3.96
C GLU A 236 -15.34 -25.24 3.60
N ALA A 237 -15.19 -25.89 2.44
CA ALA A 237 -13.90 -26.36 1.93
C ALA A 237 -12.98 -25.21 1.44
N ILE A 238 -13.56 -24.17 0.82
CA ILE A 238 -12.83 -22.93 0.47
C ILE A 238 -12.42 -22.15 1.72
N GLY A 239 -13.11 -22.40 2.86
CA GLY A 239 -12.65 -22.17 4.22
C GLY A 239 -11.87 -20.87 4.43
N TRP A 240 -12.51 -19.84 4.99
CA TRP A 240 -11.94 -18.58 5.51
C TRP A 240 -11.13 -17.67 4.55
N ALA A 241 -10.60 -18.17 3.43
CA ALA A 241 -9.73 -17.42 2.51
C ALA A 241 -10.51 -16.54 1.51
N LEU A 242 -11.72 -16.95 1.13
CA LEU A 242 -12.56 -16.22 0.19
C LEU A 242 -14.05 -16.46 0.50
N ASP A 243 -14.74 -15.44 0.99
CA ASP A 243 -16.20 -15.43 1.05
C ASP A 243 -16.69 -14.68 -0.20
N PRO A 244 -17.25 -15.36 -1.22
CA PRO A 244 -17.62 -14.73 -2.49
C PRO A 244 -18.59 -13.56 -2.31
N ARG A 245 -19.55 -13.69 -1.37
CA ARG A 245 -20.57 -12.66 -1.09
C ARG A 245 -19.95 -11.44 -0.41
N ALA A 246 -19.12 -11.64 0.62
CA ALA A 246 -18.43 -10.53 1.29
C ALA A 246 -17.39 -9.85 0.40
N SER A 247 -16.66 -10.62 -0.40
CA SER A 247 -15.68 -10.12 -1.38
C SER A 247 -16.37 -9.33 -2.50
N ALA A 248 -17.51 -9.80 -3.01
CA ALA A 248 -18.30 -9.10 -4.01
C ALA A 248 -18.80 -7.74 -3.50
N LYS A 249 -19.33 -7.68 -2.28
CA LYS A 249 -19.75 -6.41 -1.65
C LYS A 249 -18.59 -5.44 -1.50
N THR A 250 -17.41 -5.92 -1.14
CA THR A 250 -16.21 -5.06 -1.02
C THR A 250 -15.77 -4.54 -2.38
N ALA A 251 -15.66 -5.43 -3.38
CA ALA A 251 -15.34 -5.04 -4.75
C ALA A 251 -16.35 -4.05 -5.32
N ALA A 252 -17.64 -4.24 -5.03
CA ALA A 252 -18.71 -3.35 -5.47
C ALA A 252 -18.62 -1.98 -4.81
N ARG A 253 -18.38 -1.91 -3.49
CA ARG A 253 -18.20 -0.65 -2.75
C ARG A 253 -17.02 0.17 -3.26
N ASP A 254 -15.95 -0.50 -3.67
CA ASP A 254 -14.76 0.16 -4.20
C ASP A 254 -14.80 0.37 -5.73
N GLY A 255 -15.90 -0.02 -6.40
CA GLY A 255 -16.13 0.22 -7.83
C GLY A 255 -15.39 -0.73 -8.79
N HIS A 256 -14.87 -1.86 -8.30
CA HIS A 256 -14.00 -2.76 -9.07
C HIS A 256 -14.79 -3.79 -9.90
N LEU A 257 -15.29 -3.36 -11.06
CA LEU A 257 -16.03 -4.22 -11.99
C LEU A 257 -15.27 -5.49 -12.40
N ALA A 258 -13.98 -5.39 -12.69
CA ALA A 258 -13.16 -6.52 -13.11
C ALA A 258 -13.08 -7.62 -12.04
N VAL A 259 -13.00 -7.24 -10.77
CA VAL A 259 -13.00 -8.19 -9.65
C VAL A 259 -14.36 -8.84 -9.48
N LEU A 260 -15.45 -8.08 -9.64
CA LEU A 260 -16.81 -8.61 -9.54
C LEU A 260 -17.14 -9.55 -10.71
N SER A 261 -16.67 -9.25 -11.93
CA SER A 261 -16.79 -10.15 -13.09
C SER A 261 -16.05 -11.46 -12.82
N TRP A 262 -14.80 -11.37 -12.35
CA TRP A 262 -14.00 -12.55 -12.02
C TRP A 262 -14.65 -13.42 -10.92
N LEU A 263 -15.23 -12.81 -9.87
CA LEU A 263 -15.95 -13.53 -8.83
C LEU A 263 -17.16 -14.29 -9.38
N LEU A 264 -17.96 -13.65 -10.23
CA LEU A 264 -19.13 -14.28 -10.85
C LEU A 264 -18.75 -15.38 -11.83
N GLU A 265 -17.71 -15.20 -12.63
CA GLU A 265 -17.18 -16.25 -13.52
C GLU A 265 -16.62 -17.45 -12.76
N THR A 266 -16.06 -17.24 -11.57
CA THR A 266 -15.39 -18.29 -10.79
C THR A 266 -16.38 -19.07 -9.91
N PHE A 267 -17.35 -18.38 -9.28
CA PHE A 267 -18.23 -18.95 -8.27
C PHE A 267 -19.71 -18.99 -8.67
N GLY A 268 -20.11 -18.24 -9.70
CA GLY A 268 -21.49 -18.13 -10.16
C GLY A 268 -22.34 -17.14 -9.36
N ASP A 269 -23.50 -16.81 -9.93
CA ASP A 269 -24.42 -15.79 -9.43
C ASP A 269 -25.00 -16.10 -8.05
N GLU A 270 -25.27 -17.38 -7.76
CA GLU A 270 -25.86 -17.83 -6.50
C GLU A 270 -24.90 -17.67 -5.32
N ALA A 271 -23.61 -18.00 -5.52
CA ALA A 271 -22.58 -17.87 -4.49
C ALA A 271 -22.21 -16.41 -4.20
N VAL A 272 -22.20 -15.57 -5.23
CA VAL A 272 -21.97 -14.12 -5.08
C VAL A 272 -23.18 -13.43 -4.45
N GLY A 273 -24.39 -13.89 -4.78
CA GLY A 273 -25.64 -13.36 -4.25
C GLY A 273 -25.98 -11.99 -4.83
N LEU A 274 -26.57 -11.96 -6.02
CA LEU A 274 -27.08 -10.74 -6.65
C LEU A 274 -28.33 -10.20 -5.91
N ASP A 275 -28.12 -9.50 -4.80
CA ASP A 275 -29.17 -8.92 -3.97
C ASP A 275 -29.10 -7.39 -3.91
N ALA A 276 -30.12 -6.78 -3.27
CA ALA A 276 -30.21 -5.33 -3.16
C ALA A 276 -29.03 -4.72 -2.40
N GLU A 277 -28.45 -5.45 -1.45
CA GLU A 277 -27.31 -5.00 -0.66
C GLU A 277 -26.03 -4.91 -1.50
N LEU A 278 -25.82 -5.84 -2.44
CA LEU A 278 -24.75 -5.73 -3.43
C LEU A 278 -24.94 -4.50 -4.31
N PHE A 279 -26.18 -4.18 -4.69
CA PHE A 279 -26.49 -2.98 -5.45
C PHE A 279 -26.26 -1.70 -4.62
N HIS A 280 -26.57 -1.70 -3.31
CA HIS A 280 -26.23 -0.59 -2.40
C HIS A 280 -24.74 -0.32 -2.40
N CYS A 281 -23.91 -1.36 -2.31
CA CYS A 281 -22.46 -1.22 -2.35
C CYS A 281 -22.00 -0.62 -3.69
N ALA A 282 -22.55 -1.09 -4.82
CA ALA A 282 -22.23 -0.50 -6.12
C ALA A 282 -22.65 0.97 -6.22
N ALA A 283 -23.80 1.35 -5.66
CA ALA A 283 -24.25 2.73 -5.60
C ALA A 283 -23.34 3.59 -4.69
N GLU A 284 -22.90 3.06 -3.55
CA GLU A 284 -21.93 3.70 -2.64
C GLU A 284 -20.58 3.98 -3.31
N SER A 285 -20.20 3.21 -4.33
CA SER A 285 -18.98 3.48 -5.12
C SER A 285 -19.10 4.67 -6.07
N GLY A 286 -20.33 5.08 -6.41
CA GLY A 286 -20.61 6.06 -7.46
C GLY A 286 -20.34 5.57 -8.89
N SER A 287 -19.98 4.30 -9.09
CA SER A 287 -19.68 3.74 -10.42
C SER A 287 -20.96 3.43 -11.20
N VAL A 288 -21.34 4.33 -12.11
CA VAL A 288 -22.48 4.16 -13.04
C VAL A 288 -22.32 2.92 -13.91
N GLU A 289 -21.10 2.63 -14.37
CA GLU A 289 -20.80 1.43 -15.17
C GLU A 289 -21.10 0.15 -14.37
N LEU A 290 -20.66 0.09 -13.12
CA LEU A 290 -20.89 -1.06 -12.25
C LEU A 290 -22.39 -1.25 -11.94
N MET A 291 -23.10 -0.16 -11.64
CA MET A 291 -24.55 -0.21 -11.40
C MET A 291 -25.32 -0.65 -12.65
N ALA A 292 -24.95 -0.15 -13.83
CA ALA A 292 -25.57 -0.57 -15.09
C ALA A 292 -25.34 -2.06 -15.35
N TRP A 293 -24.11 -2.52 -15.16
CA TRP A 293 -23.74 -3.91 -15.35
C TRP A 293 -24.47 -4.86 -14.38
N LEU A 294 -24.60 -4.48 -13.10
CA LEU A 294 -25.39 -5.24 -12.13
C LEU A 294 -26.87 -5.27 -12.50
N ARG A 295 -27.39 -4.17 -13.04
CA ARG A 295 -28.79 -4.06 -13.43
C ARG A 295 -29.13 -4.96 -14.63
N GLU A 296 -28.24 -5.05 -15.61
CA GLU A 296 -28.38 -5.96 -16.76
C GLU A 296 -28.45 -7.43 -16.34
N ARG A 297 -27.83 -7.78 -15.20
CA ARG A 297 -27.86 -9.13 -14.62
C ARG A 297 -29.06 -9.38 -13.72
N GLY A 298 -30.01 -8.44 -13.66
CA GLY A 298 -31.23 -8.59 -12.88
C GLY A 298 -31.03 -8.35 -11.37
N CYS A 299 -29.90 -7.77 -10.96
CA CYS A 299 -29.69 -7.41 -9.56
C CYS A 299 -30.79 -6.39 -9.12
N PRO A 300 -31.52 -6.68 -8.03
CA PRO A 300 -32.58 -5.78 -7.57
C PRO A 300 -31.98 -4.53 -6.92
N TRP A 301 -32.74 -3.44 -6.94
CA TRP A 301 -32.49 -2.26 -6.10
C TRP A 301 -33.73 -1.98 -5.25
N ASP A 302 -33.56 -1.15 -4.25
CA ASP A 302 -34.64 -0.68 -3.38
C ASP A 302 -34.45 0.81 -3.03
N ALA A 303 -35.28 1.34 -2.13
CA ALA A 303 -35.22 2.75 -1.75
C ALA A 303 -33.90 3.16 -1.06
N PHE A 304 -33.18 2.22 -0.43
CA PHE A 304 -31.90 2.51 0.21
C PHE A 304 -30.78 2.72 -0.81
N THR A 305 -30.94 2.19 -2.03
CA THR A 305 -29.98 2.39 -3.13
C THR A 305 -29.75 3.87 -3.43
N TYR A 306 -30.81 4.68 -3.35
CA TYR A 306 -30.74 6.12 -3.54
C TYR A 306 -29.91 6.81 -2.45
N CYS A 307 -30.06 6.40 -1.17
CA CYS A 307 -29.23 6.92 -0.08
C CYS A 307 -27.76 6.56 -0.28
N SER A 308 -27.45 5.32 -0.67
CA SER A 308 -26.07 4.89 -0.91
C SER A 308 -25.39 5.69 -2.03
N ALA A 309 -26.10 5.97 -3.13
CA ALA A 309 -25.59 6.86 -4.19
C ALA A 309 -25.43 8.31 -3.71
N ALA A 310 -26.29 8.78 -2.80
CA ALA A 310 -26.15 10.11 -2.22
C ALA A 310 -24.91 10.20 -1.31
N ASP A 311 -24.66 9.16 -0.52
CA ASP A 311 -23.48 9.06 0.36
C ASP A 311 -22.17 8.99 -0.44
N SER A 312 -22.20 8.47 -1.67
CA SER A 312 -21.05 8.47 -2.58
C SER A 312 -20.68 9.87 -3.09
N GLY A 313 -21.62 10.84 -3.02
CA GLY A 313 -21.46 12.18 -3.57
C GLY A 313 -21.36 12.24 -5.10
N CYS A 314 -21.76 11.19 -5.82
CA CYS A 314 -21.67 11.13 -7.28
C CYS A 314 -23.01 11.54 -7.92
N GLU A 315 -23.07 12.76 -8.46
CA GLU A 315 -24.27 13.28 -9.15
C GLU A 315 -24.71 12.38 -10.32
N ALA A 316 -23.75 11.89 -11.12
CA ALA A 316 -24.04 10.99 -12.23
C ALA A 316 -24.70 9.68 -11.79
N ALA A 317 -24.36 9.16 -10.60
CA ALA A 317 -25.00 7.98 -10.04
C ALA A 317 -26.46 8.27 -9.65
N LEU A 318 -26.72 9.42 -9.04
CA LEU A 318 -28.07 9.87 -8.68
C LEU A 318 -28.94 10.11 -9.91
N GLU A 319 -28.43 10.85 -10.91
CA GLU A 319 -29.14 11.09 -12.17
C GLU A 319 -29.51 9.77 -12.85
N TRP A 320 -28.55 8.84 -12.93
CA TRP A 320 -28.77 7.53 -13.54
C TRP A 320 -29.87 6.72 -12.83
N LEU A 321 -29.94 6.79 -11.49
CA LEU A 321 -30.99 6.14 -10.69
C LEU A 321 -32.36 6.80 -10.87
N VAL A 322 -32.42 8.15 -10.92
CA VAL A 322 -33.66 8.90 -11.15
C VAL A 322 -34.24 8.59 -12.52
N GLU A 323 -33.42 8.61 -13.57
CA GLU A 323 -33.85 8.31 -14.94
C GLU A 323 -34.48 6.92 -15.07
N ARG A 324 -34.05 5.97 -14.26
CA ARG A 324 -34.53 4.58 -14.29
C ARG A 324 -35.63 4.29 -13.27
N GLY A 325 -36.11 5.31 -12.58
CA GLY A 325 -37.22 5.20 -11.64
C GLY A 325 -36.86 4.46 -10.35
N CYS A 326 -35.62 4.59 -9.86
CA CYS A 326 -35.27 4.11 -8.54
C CYS A 326 -36.17 4.78 -7.48
N PRO A 327 -36.81 4.03 -6.58
CA PRO A 327 -37.67 4.61 -5.56
C PRO A 327 -36.86 5.51 -4.63
N MET A 328 -37.33 6.74 -4.41
CA MET A 328 -36.75 7.62 -3.40
C MET A 328 -37.32 7.27 -2.02
N PRO A 329 -36.48 7.20 -0.96
CA PRO A 329 -36.95 6.95 0.38
C PRO A 329 -37.81 8.12 0.88
N VAL A 330 -38.99 7.80 1.40
CA VAL A 330 -39.92 8.75 2.02
C VAL A 330 -39.30 9.30 3.31
N GLY A 331 -38.55 10.40 3.21
CA GLY A 331 -37.91 11.05 4.36
C GLY A 331 -36.54 11.67 4.07
N CYS A 332 -35.90 11.35 2.94
CA CYS A 332 -34.71 12.07 2.47
C CYS A 332 -35.13 13.39 1.81
N SER A 333 -35.59 14.35 2.60
CA SER A 333 -35.77 15.72 2.13
C SER A 333 -34.40 16.28 1.71
N ALA A 334 -34.24 16.46 0.40
CA ALA A 334 -33.25 17.26 -0.31
C ALA A 334 -32.49 18.31 0.53
N SER A 335 -31.48 17.88 1.28
CA SER A 335 -30.50 18.79 1.90
C SER A 335 -29.34 19.13 0.96
N TRP A 336 -29.28 18.50 -0.22
CA TRP A 336 -28.20 18.65 -1.20
C TRP A 336 -28.53 19.64 -2.33
N ALA A 337 -29.78 20.04 -2.54
CA ALA A 337 -30.18 21.02 -3.58
C ALA A 337 -29.82 22.49 -3.22
N SER A 338 -28.99 22.73 -2.20
CA SER A 338 -28.69 24.06 -1.66
C SER A 338 -27.20 24.33 -1.39
N ARG A 339 -26.27 23.77 -2.17
CA ARG A 339 -24.87 24.20 -2.14
C ARG A 339 -24.31 24.48 -3.52
#